data_AF-A0AB36E0S7-F1
#
_entry.id   AF-A0AB36E0S7-F1
#
_cell.length_a   1.000
_cell.length_b   1.000
_cell.length_c   1.000
_cell.angle_alpha   90.00
_cell.angle_beta   90.00
_cell.angle_gamma   90.00
#
_symmetry.space_group_name_H-M   'P 1'
#
loop_
_entity.id
_entity.type
_entity.pdbx_description
1 polymer ?
#
loop_
_entity_poly.entity_id
_entity_poly.type
_entity_poly.pdbx_seq_one_letter_code
_entity_poly.pdbx_strand_id
1 'polypeptide(L)' 'MKKKHVLLIATALLTACTKPVTYVTNSSCAGFSLIKASRLDTTETLRQILVHNQTYREICKEAVNDRNP' A
#
# COMPACT_ATOMS: atom_id res chain seq x y z
N MET A 1 -40.03 -28.64 -1.88
CA MET A 1 -39.46 -27.30 -2.18
C MET A 1 -38.90 -26.59 -0.94
N LYS A 2 -39.58 -26.60 0.22
CA LYS A 2 -39.16 -25.88 1.46
C LYS A 2 -37.71 -26.14 1.93
N LYS A 3 -37.22 -27.40 1.86
CA LYS A 3 -35.84 -27.76 2.26
C LYS A 3 -34.76 -27.06 1.43
N LYS A 4 -35.02 -26.78 0.15
CA LYS A 4 -34.08 -26.09 -0.74
C LYS A 4 -33.96 -24.61 -0.39
N HIS A 5 -35.04 -23.99 0.10
CA HIS A 5 -35.03 -22.59 0.51
C HIS A 5 -34.28 -22.39 1.83
N VAL A 6 -34.41 -23.33 2.77
CA VAL A 6 -33.64 -23.29 4.04
C VAL A 6 -32.14 -23.38 3.77
N LEU A 7 -31.70 -24.24 2.85
CA LEU A 7 -30.29 -24.36 2.48
C LEU A 7 -29.76 -23.08 1.81
N LEU A 8 -30.57 -22.46 0.95
CA LEU A 8 -30.20 -21.22 0.26
C LEU A 8 -30.09 -20.04 1.23
N ILE A 9 -31.03 -19.94 2.17
CA ILE A 9 -30.99 -18.92 3.23
C ILE A 9 -29.77 -19.13 4.12
N ALA A 10 -29.51 -20.36 4.56
CA ALA A 10 -28.35 -20.65 5.40
C ALA A 10 -27.04 -20.27 4.70
N THR A 11 -26.85 -20.66 3.45
CA THR A 11 -25.63 -20.33 2.69
C THR A 11 -25.45 -18.84 2.44
N ALA A 12 -26.53 -18.09 2.19
CA ALA A 12 -26.48 -16.63 2.02
C ALA A 12 -26.14 -15.89 3.33
N LEU A 13 -26.60 -16.38 4.50
CA LEU A 13 -26.24 -15.80 5.79
C LEU A 13 -24.75 -16.01 6.13
N LEU A 14 -24.17 -17.15 5.77
CA LEU A 14 -22.74 -17.42 6.04
C LEU A 14 -21.80 -16.47 5.28
N THR A 15 -22.15 -16.04 4.07
CA THR A 15 -21.33 -15.10 3.28
C THR A 15 -21.37 -13.66 3.81
N ALA A 16 -22.38 -13.30 4.61
CA ALA A 16 -22.48 -11.98 5.23
C ALA A 16 -21.64 -11.83 6.50
N CYS A 17 -21.18 -12.94 7.09
CA CYS A 17 -20.34 -12.93 8.30
C CYS A 17 -18.84 -12.82 8.01
N THR A 18 -18.41 -12.90 6.74
CA THR A 18 -16.99 -12.69 6.40
C THR A 18 -16.64 -11.22 6.48
N LYS A 19 -15.70 -10.86 7.35
CA LYS A 19 -15.17 -9.50 7.41
C LYS A 19 -14.48 -9.18 6.07
N PRO A 20 -14.76 -8.03 5.44
CA PRO A 20 -14.01 -7.63 4.26
C PRO A 20 -12.54 -7.51 4.66
N VAL A 21 -11.67 -8.25 3.98
CA VAL A 21 -10.24 -8.09 4.14
C VAL A 21 -9.85 -6.83 3.38
N THR A 22 -9.77 -5.70 4.09
CA THR A 22 -9.26 -4.46 3.51
C THR A 22 -7.75 -4.54 3.46
N TYR A 23 -7.21 -5.04 2.35
CA TYR A 23 -5.79 -4.83 2.05
C TYR A 23 -5.62 -3.36 1.65
N VAL A 24 -5.03 -2.57 2.53
CA VAL A 24 -4.43 -1.32 2.10
C VAL A 24 -3.11 -1.71 1.45
N THR A 25 -3.01 -1.61 0.13
CA THR A 25 -1.73 -1.61 -0.59
C THR A 25 -1.01 -0.31 -0.26
N ASN A 26 -0.59 -0.14 1.00
CA ASN A 26 0.28 0.96 1.38
C ASN A 26 1.69 0.53 1.03
N SER A 27 2.04 0.62 -0.27
CA SER A 27 3.44 0.57 -0.63
C SER A 27 4.11 1.74 0.08
N SER A 28 5.26 1.52 0.71
CA SER A 28 6.02 2.61 1.34
C SER A 28 6.23 3.79 0.39
N CYS A 29 6.16 3.55 -0.92
CA CYS A 29 6.24 4.51 -2.00
C CYS A 29 5.06 5.48 -2.12
N ALA A 30 3.88 5.14 -1.58
CA ALA A 30 2.71 6.01 -1.57
C ALA A 30 2.77 7.07 -0.46
N GLY A 31 3.42 6.75 0.67
CA GLY A 31 3.53 7.64 1.83
C GLY A 31 4.75 8.57 1.82
N PHE A 32 5.72 8.33 0.94
CA PHE A 32 7.00 9.04 0.91
C PHE A 32 7.44 9.42 -0.50
N SER A 33 8.38 10.35 -0.59
CA SER A 33 8.99 10.82 -1.84
C SER A 33 10.49 11.09 -1.67
N LEU A 34 11.18 11.40 -2.77
CA LEU A 34 12.57 11.82 -2.74
C LEU A 34 12.73 13.14 -1.98
N ILE A 35 13.70 13.19 -1.09
CA ILE A 35 14.03 14.37 -0.29
C ILE A 35 15.10 15.18 -1.01
N LYS A 36 14.86 16.49 -1.16
CA LYS A 36 15.85 17.43 -1.70
C LYS A 36 16.75 17.94 -0.56
N ALA A 37 18.04 17.67 -0.67
CA ALA A 37 19.03 18.20 0.28
C ALA A 37 19.17 19.73 0.19
N SER A 38 19.40 20.35 1.33
CA SER A 38 19.72 21.77 1.49
C SER A 38 21.23 21.99 1.60
N ARG A 39 21.68 23.20 1.29
CA ARG A 39 23.06 23.64 1.54
C ARG A 39 23.35 23.87 3.03
N LEU A 40 22.30 24.05 3.83
CA LEU A 40 22.38 24.27 5.27
C LEU A 40 22.31 22.97 6.08
N ASP A 41 22.12 21.82 5.42
CA ASP A 41 22.02 20.54 6.10
C ASP A 41 23.36 20.16 6.74
N THR A 42 23.29 19.60 7.94
CA THR A 42 24.47 19.01 8.59
C THR A 42 24.91 17.76 7.82
N THR A 43 26.17 17.35 8.01
CA THR A 43 26.68 16.11 7.41
C THR A 43 25.82 14.90 7.77
N GLU A 44 25.31 14.83 8.99
CA GLU A 44 24.46 13.71 9.43
C GLU A 44 23.09 13.73 8.74
N THR A 45 22.49 14.91 8.56
CA THR A 45 21.25 15.08 7.78
C THR A 45 21.46 14.65 6.33
N LEU A 46 22.55 15.08 5.70
CA LEU A 46 22.88 14.69 4.32
C LEU A 46 23.06 13.18 4.17
N ARG A 47 23.70 12.53 5.15
CA ARG A 47 23.86 11.07 5.19
C ARG A 47 22.51 10.36 5.23
N GLN A 48 21.58 10.85 6.05
CA GLN A 48 20.23 10.28 6.15
C GLN A 48 19.44 10.47 4.85
N ILE A 49 19.53 11.65 4.23
CA ILE A 49 18.89 11.94 2.95
C ILE A 49 19.43 11.01 1.85
N LEU A 50 20.75 10.76 1.83
CA LEU A 50 21.37 9.84 0.89
C LEU A 50 20.77 8.43 1.03
N VAL A 51 20.78 7.88 2.25
CA VAL A 51 20.26 6.53 2.53
C VAL A 51 18.77 6.43 2.18
N HIS A 52 17.96 7.41 2.59
CA HIS A 52 16.53 7.44 2.26
C HIS A 52 16.30 7.43 0.74
N ASN A 53 16.95 8.33 0.01
CA ASN A 53 16.75 8.46 -1.43
C ASN A 53 17.25 7.23 -2.20
N GLN A 54 18.33 6.59 -1.74
CA GLN A 54 18.82 5.35 -2.34
C GLN A 54 17.82 4.22 -2.12
N THR A 55 17.39 3.99 -0.87
CA THR A 55 16.38 2.97 -0.55
C THR A 55 15.08 3.21 -1.30
N TYR A 56 14.61 4.45 -1.37
CA TYR A 56 13.41 4.82 -2.13
C TYR A 56 13.55 4.41 -3.60
N ARG A 57 14.69 4.71 -4.23
CA ARG A 57 14.92 4.31 -5.63
C ARG A 57 15.04 2.81 -5.80
N GLU A 58 15.52 2.08 -4.80
CA GLU A 58 15.62 0.62 -4.88
C GLU A 58 14.24 -0.04 -4.79
N ILE A 59 13.39 0.41 -3.87
CA ILE A 59 12.10 -0.24 -3.58
C ILE A 59 10.90 0.36 -4.32
N CYS A 60 11.02 1.57 -4.87
CA CYS A 60 9.92 2.31 -5.51
C CYS A 60 10.06 2.49 -7.03
N LYS A 61 10.90 1.69 -7.69
CA LYS A 61 11.21 1.77 -9.13
C LYS A 61 10.00 1.66 -10.08
N GLU A 62 8.86 1.12 -9.63
CA GLU A 62 7.70 0.85 -10.49
C GLU A 62 6.52 1.83 -10.34
N ALA A 63 6.52 2.70 -9.31
CA ALA A 63 5.36 3.59 -9.05
C ALA A 63 5.16 4.73 -10.08
N VAL A 64 6.07 4.86 -11.06
CA VAL A 64 6.04 5.89 -12.11
C VAL A 64 5.44 5.38 -13.43
N ASN A 65 5.49 4.07 -13.73
CA ASN A 65 4.96 3.54 -15.00
C ASN A 65 3.44 3.31 -14.98
N ASP A 66 2.81 3.19 -13.80
CA ASP A 66 1.35 3.01 -13.69
C ASP A 66 0.55 4.33 -13.71
N ARG A 67 1.19 5.47 -14.02
CA ARG A 67 0.54 6.79 -14.15
C ARG A 67 0.67 7.40 -15.55
N ASN A 68 0.72 6.57 -16.58
CA ASN A 68 0.42 7.03 -17.93
C ASN A 68 -1.06 6.66 -18.21
N PRO A 69 -1.94 7.63 -18.53
CA PRO A 69 -3.39 7.43 -18.64
C PRO A 69 -3.81 6.42 -19.71
#